data_AF-A0A382DZT7-F1
#
_entry.id   AF-A0A382DZT7-F1
#
_cell.length_a   1.000
_cell.length_b   1.000
_cell.length_c   1.000
_cell.angle_alpha   90.00
_cell.angle_beta   90.00
_cell.angle_gamma   90.00
#
_symmetry.space_group_name_H-M   'P 1'
#
loop_
_entity.id
_entity.type
_entity.pdbx_description
1 polymer ?
#
loop_
_entity_poly.entity_id
_entity_poly.type
_entity_poly.pdbx_seq_one_letter_code
_entity_poly.pdbx_strand_id
1 'polypeptide(L)'
;MEIFDVIYNCRAMRRLDTKPVPGEVLVKLVDAANQAASGSNMQKARWIVVTDTGVKKKLADLNRQGVESYIGPQTSRPDAVPHQSKEKRLRMLDAVIWQTEHMHEMPAIVMACME
;
A
#
# COMPACT_ATOMS: atom_id res chain seq x y z
N MET A 1 13.12 1.45 19.24
CA MET A 1 13.37 2.05 17.91
C MET A 1 12.83 3.45 18.00
N GLU A 2 13.67 4.44 17.74
CA GLU A 2 13.29 5.84 17.91
C GLU A 2 12.45 6.32 16.73
N ILE A 3 11.71 7.43 16.91
CA ILE A 3 10.80 7.94 15.88
C ILE A 3 11.54 8.29 14.57
N PHE A 4 12.75 8.85 14.64
CA PHE A 4 13.53 9.17 13.46
C PHE A 4 13.99 7.92 12.72
N ASP A 5 14.33 6.84 13.44
CA ASP A 5 14.69 5.57 12.82
C ASP A 5 13.53 4.99 12.02
N VAL A 6 12.31 5.03 12.58
CA VAL A 6 11.08 4.59 11.90
C VAL A 6 10.87 5.40 10.62
N ILE A 7 10.92 6.73 10.72
CA ILE A 7 10.62 7.64 9.60
C ILE A 7 11.60 7.45 8.44
N TYR A 8 12.91 7.37 8.72
CA TYR A 8 13.93 7.28 7.67
C TYR A 8 14.10 5.89 7.07
N ASN A 9 13.61 4.83 7.74
CA ASN A 9 13.72 3.46 7.27
C ASN A 9 12.40 2.84 6.79
N CYS A 10 11.26 3.51 6.99
CA CYS A 10 9.99 3.07 6.42
C CYS A 10 10.04 3.12 4.89
N ARG A 11 9.69 2.01 4.24
CA ARG A 11 9.67 1.91 2.77
C ARG A 11 8.29 1.48 2.29
N ALA A 12 7.95 1.87 1.07
CA ALA A 12 6.81 1.30 0.35
C ALA A 12 7.13 -0.14 -0.08
N MET A 13 6.89 -1.09 0.83
CA MET A 13 7.12 -2.51 0.62
C MET A 13 6.04 -3.10 -0.29
N ARG A 14 6.47 -3.85 -1.31
CA ARG A 14 5.61 -4.43 -2.35
C ARG A 14 5.64 -5.96 -2.41
N ARG A 15 6.56 -6.56 -1.65
CA ARG A 15 6.72 -7.99 -1.44
C ARG A 15 6.66 -8.22 0.05
N LEU A 16 5.60 -8.87 0.51
CA LEU A 16 5.31 -9.10 1.92
C LEU A 16 5.33 -10.61 2.20
N ASP A 17 5.67 -10.96 3.44
CA ASP A 17 5.45 -12.32 3.93
C ASP A 17 3.93 -12.59 3.98
N THR A 18 3.52 -13.82 3.67
CA THR A 18 2.11 -14.24 3.65
C THR A 18 1.59 -14.69 5.02
N LYS A 19 2.47 -14.74 6.03
CA LYS A 19 2.09 -15.04 7.41
C LYS A 19 0.95 -14.14 7.89
N PRO A 20 -0.15 -14.71 8.43
CA PRO A 20 -1.24 -13.94 8.99
C PRO A 20 -0.74 -12.97 10.07
N VAL A 21 -1.26 -11.75 10.05
CA VAL A 21 -1.03 -10.77 11.11
C VAL A 21 -2.11 -10.96 12.19
N PRO A 22 -1.75 -11.09 13.48
CA PRO A 22 -2.74 -11.22 14.55
C PRO A 22 -3.71 -10.03 14.57
N GLY A 23 -4.99 -10.31 14.88
CA GLY A 23 -6.06 -9.31 14.81
C GLY A 23 -5.82 -8.13 15.75
N GLU A 24 -5.30 -8.40 16.95
CA GLU A 24 -4.95 -7.39 17.95
C GLU A 24 -3.84 -6.44 17.48
N VAL A 25 -2.92 -6.93 16.64
CA VAL A 25 -1.88 -6.08 16.03
C VAL A 25 -2.51 -5.15 15.00
N LEU A 26 -3.44 -5.65 14.16
CA LEU A 26 -4.15 -4.83 13.18
C LEU A 26 -4.99 -3.74 13.86
N VAL A 27 -5.68 -4.07 14.95
CA VAL A 27 -6.43 -3.09 15.76
C VAL A 27 -5.49 -2.04 16.36
N LYS A 28 -4.36 -2.46 16.94
CA LYS A 28 -3.37 -1.53 17.50
C LYS A 28 -2.80 -0.57 16.45
N LEU A 29 -2.63 -1.01 15.21
CA LEU A 29 -2.20 -0.14 14.10
C LEU A 29 -3.27 0.91 13.75
N VAL A 30 -4.55 0.51 13.75
CA VAL A 30 -5.67 1.45 13.55
C VAL A 30 -5.76 2.45 14.71
N ASP A 31 -5.61 2.00 15.95
CA ASP A 31 -5.61 2.88 17.13
C ASP A 31 -4.49 3.93 17.05
N ALA A 32 -3.30 3.53 16.60
CA ALA A 32 -2.19 4.45 16.36
C ALA A 32 -2.51 5.45 15.23
N ALA A 33 -3.15 5.00 14.14
CA ALA A 33 -3.57 5.88 13.05
C ALA A 33 -4.59 6.94 13.51
N ASN A 34 -5.47 6.60 14.46
CA ASN A 34 -6.45 7.53 15.03
C ASN A 34 -5.85 8.62 15.92
N GLN A 35 -4.57 8.54 16.28
CA GLN A 35 -3.87 9.64 16.98
C GLN A 35 -3.53 10.82 16.06
N ALA A 36 -3.72 10.68 14.74
CA ALA A 36 -3.48 11.76 13.80
C ALA A 36 -4.43 12.95 14.06
N ALA A 37 -3.88 14.17 14.03
CA ALA A 37 -4.69 15.38 14.14
C ALA A 37 -5.70 15.46 12.98
N SER A 38 -6.91 15.94 13.28
CA SER A 38 -7.95 16.15 12.27
C SER A 38 -8.60 17.53 12.47
N GLY A 39 -9.04 18.14 11.36
CA GLY A 39 -9.71 19.45 11.40
C GLY A 39 -10.92 19.40 12.33
N SER A 40 -10.97 20.33 13.28
CA SER A 40 -11.99 20.39 14.35
C SER A 40 -12.19 19.08 15.11
N ASN A 41 -11.15 18.22 15.17
CA ASN A 41 -11.19 16.89 15.75
C ASN A 41 -12.31 15.98 15.19
N MET A 42 -12.72 16.19 13.93
CA MET A 42 -13.85 15.47 13.35
C MET A 42 -13.65 13.96 13.21
N GLN A 43 -12.39 13.47 13.15
CA GLN A 43 -12.05 12.04 13.14
C GLN A 43 -12.91 11.22 12.14
N LYS A 44 -13.04 11.74 10.91
CA LYS A 44 -13.86 11.16 9.83
C LYS A 44 -13.27 9.91 9.18
N ALA A 45 -12.10 9.48 9.63
CA ALA A 45 -11.49 8.26 9.15
C ALA A 45 -12.35 7.06 9.55
N ARG A 46 -12.57 6.15 8.60
CA ARG A 46 -13.12 4.82 8.82
C ARG A 46 -12.13 3.81 8.25
N TRP A 47 -11.97 2.69 8.95
CA TRP A 47 -10.97 1.70 8.60
C TRP A 47 -11.65 0.36 8.34
N ILE A 48 -11.39 -0.22 7.16
CA ILE A 48 -11.86 -1.57 6.83
C ILE A 48 -10.63 -2.46 6.74
N VAL A 49 -10.52 -3.40 7.69
CA VAL A 49 -9.44 -4.39 7.71
C VAL A 49 -9.91 -5.65 6.99
N VAL A 50 -9.32 -5.94 5.84
CA VAL A 50 -9.68 -7.08 4.99
C VAL A 50 -8.63 -8.18 5.13
N THR A 51 -9.02 -9.29 5.76
CA THR A 51 -8.20 -10.50 5.88
C THR A 51 -8.74 -11.66 5.05
N ASP A 52 -10.05 -11.64 4.72
CA ASP A 52 -10.71 -12.65 3.90
C ASP A 52 -10.07 -12.78 2.52
N THR A 53 -9.71 -14.01 2.14
CA THR A 53 -8.98 -14.28 0.89
C THR A 53 -9.82 -14.00 -0.35
N GLY A 54 -11.13 -14.26 -0.30
CA GLY A 54 -12.05 -13.99 -1.40
C GLY A 54 -12.22 -12.49 -1.67
N VAL A 55 -12.37 -11.69 -0.62
CA VAL A 55 -12.44 -10.23 -0.73
C VAL A 55 -11.10 -9.66 -1.19
N LYS A 56 -9.97 -10.10 -0.63
CA LYS A 56 -8.64 -9.67 -1.10
C LYS A 56 -8.41 -9.97 -2.57
N LYS A 57 -8.88 -11.12 -3.07
CA LYS A 57 -8.81 -11.44 -4.50
C LYS A 57 -9.58 -10.45 -5.36
N LYS A 58 -10.83 -10.13 -4.98
CA LYS A 58 -11.65 -9.13 -5.69
C LYS A 58 -10.99 -7.75 -5.68
N LEU A 59 -10.41 -7.34 -4.55
CA LEU A 59 -9.66 -6.08 -4.45
C LEU A 59 -8.41 -6.08 -5.32
N ALA A 60 -7.67 -7.19 -5.40
CA ALA A 60 -6.52 -7.33 -6.28
C ALA A 60 -6.92 -7.23 -7.76
N ASP A 61 -8.04 -7.84 -8.15
CA ASP A 61 -8.55 -7.76 -9.53
C ASP A 61 -8.94 -6.31 -9.90
N LEU A 62 -9.58 -5.57 -8.98
CA LEU A 62 -9.86 -4.14 -9.15
C LEU A 62 -8.56 -3.31 -9.23
N ASN A 63 -7.58 -3.61 -8.38
CA ASN A 63 -6.28 -2.95 -8.43
C ASN A 63 -5.59 -3.18 -9.77
N ARG A 64 -5.60 -4.41 -10.29
CA ARG A 64 -5.01 -4.77 -11.59
C ARG A 64 -5.58 -3.91 -12.72
N GLN A 65 -6.90 -3.79 -12.81
CA GLN A 65 -7.55 -2.95 -13.83
C GLN A 65 -7.08 -1.48 -13.75
N GLY A 66 -6.99 -0.93 -12.54
CA GLY A 66 -6.51 0.44 -12.34
C GLY A 66 -5.04 0.62 -12.69
N VAL A 67 -4.19 -0.33 -12.29
CA VAL A 67 -2.75 -0.28 -12.55
C VAL A 67 -2.47 -0.43 -14.05
N GLU A 68 -3.09 -1.37 -14.75
CA GLU A 68 -2.93 -1.55 -16.19
C GLU A 68 -3.30 -0.29 -16.97
N SER A 69 -4.40 0.36 -16.59
CA SER A 69 -4.83 1.63 -17.17
C SER A 69 -3.83 2.77 -16.90
N TYR A 70 -3.33 2.88 -15.67
CA TYR A 70 -2.43 3.95 -15.25
C TYR A 70 -1.02 3.81 -15.84
N ILE A 71 -0.49 2.58 -15.83
CA ILE A 71 0.86 2.28 -16.28
C ILE A 71 1.00 2.50 -17.80
N GLY A 72 -0.07 2.27 -18.58
CA GLY A 72 -0.10 2.55 -20.03
C GLY A 72 0.99 1.81 -20.82
N PRO A 73 1.20 2.11 -22.11
CA PRO A 73 2.29 1.52 -22.88
C PRO A 73 3.67 1.99 -22.40
N GLN A 74 4.71 1.15 -22.50
CA GLN A 74 6.08 1.54 -22.10
C GLN A 74 6.61 2.75 -22.89
N THR A 75 6.18 2.89 -24.15
CA THR A 75 6.63 3.95 -25.08
C THR A 75 6.23 5.35 -24.67
N SER A 76 5.23 5.53 -23.80
CA SER A 76 4.80 6.85 -23.31
C SER A 76 5.47 7.28 -22.00
N ARG A 77 6.38 6.46 -21.44
CA ARG A 77 6.98 6.72 -20.13
C ARG A 77 8.34 7.40 -20.26
N PRO A 78 8.60 8.48 -19.50
CA PRO A 78 9.94 9.02 -19.41
C PRO A 78 10.88 8.01 -18.72
N ASP A 79 12.05 7.82 -19.32
CA ASP A 79 13.09 6.91 -18.85
C ASP A 79 13.66 7.31 -17.48
N ALA A 80 13.71 8.62 -17.18
CA ALA A 80 14.19 9.17 -15.92
C ALA A 80 13.36 10.38 -15.49
N VAL A 81 13.41 10.71 -14.20
CA VAL A 81 12.85 11.95 -13.64
C VAL A 81 13.94 12.67 -12.81
N PRO A 82 13.85 13.98 -12.56
CA PRO A 82 14.97 14.77 -11.98
C PRO A 82 15.58 14.22 -10.67
N HIS A 83 14.81 13.44 -9.91
CA HIS A 83 15.21 12.88 -8.62
C HIS A 83 15.40 11.34 -8.65
N GLN A 84 15.33 10.70 -9.81
CA GLN A 84 15.39 9.24 -9.93
C GLN A 84 16.07 8.80 -11.22
N SER A 85 17.17 8.05 -11.10
CA SER A 85 17.82 7.43 -12.25
C SER A 85 16.90 6.41 -12.94
N LYS A 86 17.22 6.10 -14.19
CA LYS A 86 16.49 5.09 -14.98
C LYS A 86 16.43 3.75 -14.28
N GLU A 87 17.53 3.26 -13.73
CA GLU A 87 17.61 1.97 -13.04
C GLU A 87 16.77 1.95 -11.77
N LYS A 88 16.78 3.06 -11.00
CA LYS A 88 15.93 3.18 -9.81
C LYS A 88 14.44 3.19 -10.17
N ARG A 89 14.08 3.84 -11.28
CA ARG A 89 12.71 3.89 -11.78
C ARG A 89 12.23 2.53 -12.29
N LEU A 90 13.06 1.82 -13.05
CA LEU A 90 12.77 0.47 -13.54
C LEU A 90 12.56 -0.51 -12.39
N ARG A 91 13.45 -0.56 -11.39
CA ARG A 91 13.28 -1.42 -10.22
C ARG A 91 12.00 -1.12 -9.43
N MET A 92 11.61 0.15 -9.35
CA MET A 92 10.36 0.54 -8.70
C MET A 92 9.14 0.03 -9.50
N LEU A 93 9.16 0.20 -10.81
CA LEU A 93 8.12 -0.27 -11.71
C LEU A 93 7.98 -1.79 -11.67
N ASP A 94 9.08 -2.53 -11.71
CA ASP A 94 9.08 -4.00 -11.60
C ASP A 94 8.43 -4.46 -10.28
N ALA A 95 8.69 -3.74 -9.19
CA ALA A 95 8.06 -4.03 -7.90
C ALA A 95 6.56 -3.70 -7.91
N VAL A 96 6.11 -2.66 -8.62
CA VAL A 96 4.68 -2.34 -8.79
C VAL A 96 3.98 -3.43 -9.58
N ILE A 97 4.54 -3.82 -10.74
CA ILE A 97 3.99 -4.89 -11.59
C ILE A 97 3.92 -6.20 -10.81
N TRP A 98 4.96 -6.54 -10.05
CA TRP A 98 4.93 -7.71 -9.18
C TRP A 98 3.80 -7.66 -8.16
N GLN A 99 3.62 -6.52 -7.48
CA GLN A 99 2.56 -6.35 -6.49
C GLN A 99 1.17 -6.51 -7.11
N THR A 100 0.95 -6.03 -8.34
CA THR A 100 -0.34 -6.18 -9.03
C THR A 100 -0.77 -7.64 -9.13
N GLU A 101 0.17 -8.54 -9.41
CA GLU A 101 -0.13 -9.98 -9.50
C GLU A 101 -0.25 -10.66 -8.12
N HIS A 102 0.41 -10.13 -7.09
CA HIS A 102 0.53 -10.78 -5.77
C HIS A 102 -0.24 -10.06 -4.64
N MET A 103 -1.01 -9.01 -4.95
CA MET A 103 -1.71 -8.20 -3.94
C MET A 103 -2.68 -9.03 -3.09
N HIS A 104 -3.30 -10.05 -3.69
CA HIS A 104 -4.22 -10.95 -2.99
C HIS A 104 -3.55 -11.82 -1.93
N GLU A 105 -2.22 -11.99 -1.99
CA GLU A 105 -1.42 -12.78 -1.05
C GLU A 105 -1.08 -12.00 0.24
N MET A 106 -1.25 -10.67 0.23
CA MET A 106 -0.97 -9.85 1.40
C MET A 106 -1.79 -10.33 2.60
N PRO A 107 -1.21 -10.40 3.81
CA PRO A 107 -1.91 -10.99 4.96
C PRO A 107 -3.14 -10.17 5.37
N ALA A 108 -3.08 -8.84 5.24
CA ALA A 108 -4.21 -7.94 5.43
C ALA A 108 -4.11 -6.74 4.47
N ILE A 109 -5.28 -6.23 4.04
CA ILE A 109 -5.41 -4.96 3.34
C ILE A 109 -6.22 -4.04 4.24
N VAL A 110 -5.62 -2.93 4.70
CA VAL A 110 -6.32 -1.92 5.51
C VAL A 110 -6.74 -0.78 4.58
N MET A 111 -8.05 -0.65 4.34
CA MET A 111 -8.60 0.43 3.54
C MET A 111 -8.94 1.63 4.43
N ALA A 112 -8.36 2.78 4.09
CA ALA A 112 -8.71 4.07 4.67
C ALA A 112 -9.91 4.66 3.91
N CYS A 113 -10.99 4.93 4.62
CA CYS A 113 -12.20 5.54 4.10
C CYS A 113 -12.45 6.87 4.82
N MET A 114 -13.22 7.75 4.18
CA MET A 114 -13.62 9.04 4.74
C MET A 114 -15.13 9.17 4.72
N GLU A 115 -15.70 9.70 5.80
CA GLU A 115 -17.12 10.05 5.93
C GLU A 115 -17.44 11.50 5.53
#